data_AF-A0A914E6P6-F1
#
_entry.id   AF-A0A914E6P6-F1
#
_cell.length_a   1.000
_cell.length_b   1.000
_cell.length_c   1.000
_cell.angle_alpha   90.00
_cell.angle_beta   90.00
_cell.angle_gamma   90.00
#
_symmetry.space_group_name_H-M   'P 1'
#
loop_
_entity.id
_entity.type
_entity.pdbx_description
1 polymer ?
#
loop_
_entity_poly.entity_id
_entity_poly.type
_entity_poly.pdbx_seq_one_letter_code
_entity_poly.pdbx_strand_id
1 'polypeptide(L)'
;MVDLPRLYKETTGMWILLEMGLATIRHGGLSSNLVYFIDETSRELNEDKLVDFYRVCPWGKNLDVCAKVECDFFHDYFNFLKQIYHYRLDENEIAVLIQLLLVGIATKISSDKLKTETYANLYIKRLFNALHQYYITNNKDYALQIGSMVTLLGELKRLTYSAEHMKTIFQLNQIWIPLETEFGPQMNAQHVDTPVEGIKSAVELHNL
;
A
#
# COMPACT_ATOMS: atom_id res chain seq x y z
N MET A 1 -1.73 -6.70 -28.37
CA MET A 1 -0.62 -7.18 -27.51
C MET A 1 -0.64 -6.31 -26.26
N VAL A 2 -0.46 -6.88 -25.06
CA VAL A 2 -0.42 -6.09 -23.82
C VAL A 2 0.95 -5.44 -23.69
N ASP A 3 0.97 -4.12 -23.48
CA ASP A 3 2.18 -3.36 -23.17
C ASP A 3 2.58 -3.64 -21.72
N LEU A 4 3.52 -4.56 -21.53
CA LEU A 4 3.97 -5.01 -20.21
C LEU A 4 4.61 -3.88 -19.38
N PRO A 5 5.52 -3.04 -19.94
CA PRO A 5 6.02 -1.86 -19.24
C PRO A 5 4.90 -0.95 -18.71
N ARG A 6 3.86 -0.71 -19.54
CA ARG A 6 2.73 0.10 -19.13
C ARG A 6 1.86 -0.59 -18.07
N LEU A 7 1.65 -1.91 -18.19
CA LEU A 7 0.93 -2.69 -17.19
C LEU A 7 1.60 -2.55 -15.83
N TYR A 8 2.92 -2.79 -15.78
CA TYR A 8 3.71 -2.65 -14.57
C TYR A 8 3.55 -1.25 -13.96
N LYS A 9 3.77 -0.19 -14.75
CA LYS A 9 3.63 1.19 -14.30
C LYS A 9 2.25 1.50 -13.69
N GLU A 10 1.17 1.01 -14.29
CA GLU A 10 -0.20 1.26 -13.82
C GLU A 10 -0.58 0.39 -12.60
N THR A 11 0.10 -0.74 -12.38
CA THR A 11 -0.17 -1.67 -11.27
C THR A 11 0.70 -1.43 -10.04
N THR A 12 1.92 -0.89 -10.20
CA THR A 12 2.91 -0.81 -9.12
C THR A 12 2.41 -0.03 -7.91
N GLY A 13 1.73 1.10 -8.11
CA GLY A 13 1.16 1.87 -6.99
C GLY A 13 0.13 1.07 -6.19
N MET A 14 -0.79 0.39 -6.87
CA MET A 14 -1.79 -0.47 -6.23
C MET A 14 -1.14 -1.63 -5.46
N TRP A 15 -0.10 -2.23 -6.04
CA TRP A 15 0.65 -3.32 -5.42
C TRP A 15 1.35 -2.87 -4.13
N ILE A 16 2.05 -1.74 -4.18
CA ILE A 16 2.73 -1.14 -3.02
C ILE A 16 1.72 -0.89 -1.90
N LEU A 17 0.58 -0.28 -2.22
CA LEU A 17 -0.47 0.00 -1.22
C LEU A 17 -1.08 -1.27 -0.64
N LEU A 18 -1.22 -2.34 -1.42
CA LEU A 18 -1.72 -3.61 -0.90
C LEU A 18 -0.71 -4.26 0.04
N GLU A 19 0.56 -4.36 -0.37
CA GLU A 19 1.63 -4.97 0.44
C GLU A 19 1.87 -4.24 1.76
N MET A 20 1.96 -2.90 1.73
CA MET A 20 2.00 -2.08 2.94
C MET A 20 0.80 -2.34 3.86
N GLY A 21 -0.35 -2.67 3.28
CA GLY A 21 -1.60 -2.84 4.00
C GLY A 21 -1.63 -4.17 4.72
N LEU A 22 -1.21 -5.22 4.02
CA LEU A 22 -1.04 -6.54 4.58
C LEU A 22 0.03 -6.55 5.67
N ALA A 23 1.16 -5.85 5.49
CA ALA A 23 2.16 -5.65 6.53
C ALA A 23 1.55 -4.95 7.75
N THR A 24 0.84 -3.84 7.52
CA THR A 24 0.19 -3.07 8.60
C THR A 24 -0.81 -3.92 9.40
N ILE A 25 -1.63 -4.73 8.73
CA ILE A 25 -2.58 -5.63 9.40
C ILE A 25 -1.83 -6.71 10.19
N ARG A 26 -0.83 -7.35 9.58
CA ARG A 26 -0.04 -8.44 10.18
C ARG A 26 0.65 -8.02 11.48
N HIS A 27 1.19 -6.80 11.53
CA HIS A 27 1.89 -6.26 12.70
C HIS A 27 0.97 -5.54 13.69
N GLY A 28 -0.35 -5.62 13.55
CA GLY A 28 -1.29 -4.95 14.47
C GLY A 28 -1.21 -3.42 14.40
N GLY A 29 -0.83 -2.86 13.26
CA GLY A 29 -0.72 -1.42 13.06
C GLY A 29 -2.06 -0.70 13.22
N LEU A 30 -3.19 -1.36 12.94
CA LEU A 30 -4.53 -0.80 13.10
C LEU A 30 -4.89 -0.46 14.55
N SER A 31 -4.48 -1.29 15.51
CA SER A 31 -4.72 -1.02 16.95
C SER A 31 -3.74 -0.03 17.54
N SER A 32 -2.57 0.11 16.91
CA SER A 32 -1.45 0.92 17.41
C SER A 32 -1.31 2.26 16.68
N ASN A 33 -2.19 2.54 15.69
CA ASN A 33 -2.12 3.71 14.83
C ASN A 33 -0.77 3.86 14.10
N LEU A 34 -0.21 2.72 13.66
CA LEU A 34 1.07 2.61 12.95
C LEU A 34 0.82 2.12 11.52
N VAL A 35 1.37 2.80 10.52
CA VAL A 35 1.52 2.28 9.16
C VAL A 35 2.84 1.54 9.07
N TYR A 36 2.82 0.33 8.50
CA TYR A 36 4.03 -0.40 8.14
C TYR A 36 4.30 -0.29 6.64
N PHE A 37 5.55 -0.05 6.29
CA PHE A 37 6.04 -0.02 4.92
C PHE A 37 6.45 -1.43 4.46
N ILE A 38 6.80 -1.57 3.17
CA ILE A 38 7.18 -2.87 2.58
C ILE A 38 8.46 -3.43 3.22
N ASP A 39 9.35 -2.56 3.69
CA ASP A 39 10.58 -2.93 4.39
C ASP A 39 10.38 -3.21 5.89
N GLU A 40 9.13 -3.36 6.32
CA GLU A 40 8.70 -3.59 7.71
C GLU A 40 9.01 -2.44 8.69
N THR A 41 9.55 -1.32 8.20
CA THR A 41 9.63 -0.10 9.02
C THR A 41 8.24 0.47 9.27
N SER A 42 8.06 1.19 10.37
CA SER A 42 6.75 1.72 10.75
C SER A 42 6.78 3.22 11.03
N ARG A 43 5.65 3.88 10.79
CA ARG A 43 5.43 5.28 11.17
C ARG A 43 4.10 5.44 11.88
N GLU A 44 4.10 6.27 12.93
CA GLU A 44 2.89 6.66 13.63
C GLU A 44 2.09 7.71 12.87
N LEU A 45 0.78 7.51 12.80
CA LEU A 45 -0.15 8.44 12.19
C LEU A 45 -0.53 9.55 13.15
N ASN A 46 0.34 10.55 13.22
CA ASN A 46 0.12 11.76 13.99
C ASN A 46 0.58 12.96 13.17
N GLU A 47 -0.34 13.89 12.90
CA GLU A 47 -0.09 15.07 12.06
C GLU A 47 1.07 15.93 12.62
N ASP A 48 1.09 16.18 13.93
CA ASP A 48 2.16 16.97 14.56
C ASP A 48 3.54 16.32 14.37
N LYS A 49 3.62 14.98 14.50
CA LYS A 49 4.86 14.23 14.25
C LYS A 49 5.29 14.27 12.78
N LEU A 50 4.34 14.28 11.84
CA LEU A 50 4.63 14.43 10.41
C LEU A 50 5.12 15.84 10.08
N VAL A 51 4.51 16.87 10.65
CA VAL A 51 4.94 18.26 10.49
C VAL A 51 6.40 18.41 10.96
N ASP A 52 6.73 17.90 12.15
CA ASP A 52 8.10 17.96 12.68
C ASP A 52 9.10 17.19 11.81
N PHE A 53 8.70 16.06 11.24
CA PHE A 53 9.51 15.33 10.25
C PHE A 53 9.76 16.17 8.99
N TYR A 54 8.76 16.86 8.46
CA TYR A 54 8.96 17.67 7.26
C TYR A 54 9.81 18.92 7.54
N ARG A 55 9.77 19.47 8.76
CA ARG A 55 10.57 20.63 9.16
C ARG A 55 12.08 20.38 9.15
N VAL A 56 12.52 19.13 9.25
CA VAL A 56 13.96 18.80 9.11
C VAL A 56 14.43 18.80 7.65
N CYS A 57 13.51 18.87 6.68
CA CYS A 57 13.85 18.96 5.26
C CYS A 57 14.21 20.41 4.90
N PRO A 58 15.48 20.75 4.61
CA PRO A 58 15.92 22.15 4.46
C PRO A 58 15.45 22.81 3.16
N TRP A 59 14.82 22.05 2.27
CA TRP A 59 14.57 22.45 0.88
C TRP A 59 13.08 22.44 0.50
N GLY A 60 12.21 21.96 1.38
CA GLY A 60 10.77 21.88 1.11
C GLY A 60 10.05 23.20 1.37
N LYS A 61 9.00 23.47 0.58
CA LYS A 61 8.09 24.60 0.75
C LYS A 61 6.74 24.09 1.28
N ASN A 62 5.99 24.93 1.98
CA ASN A 62 4.65 24.61 2.50
C ASN A 62 4.58 23.24 3.20
N LEU A 63 5.53 22.98 4.10
CA LEU A 63 5.71 21.68 4.75
C LEU A 63 4.46 21.20 5.51
N ASP A 64 3.73 22.13 6.15
CA ASP A 64 2.47 21.83 6.84
C ASP A 64 1.40 21.29 5.87
N VAL A 65 1.38 21.78 4.62
CA VAL A 65 0.46 21.27 3.59
C VAL A 65 0.81 19.83 3.23
N CYS A 66 2.11 19.51 3.10
CA CYS A 66 2.54 18.15 2.80
C CYS A 66 2.27 17.19 3.94
N ALA A 67 2.52 17.61 5.19
CA ALA A 67 2.18 16.84 6.38
C ALA A 67 0.69 16.51 6.43
N LYS A 68 -0.16 17.52 6.24
CA LYS A 68 -1.61 17.35 6.21
C LYS A 68 -2.07 16.40 5.12
N VAL A 69 -1.58 16.57 3.89
CA VAL A 69 -1.95 15.71 2.76
C VAL A 69 -1.53 14.26 2.98
N GLU A 70 -0.34 14.02 3.54
CA GLU A 70 0.12 12.67 3.91
C GLU A 70 -0.76 12.07 5.01
N CYS A 71 -1.11 12.87 6.02
CA CYS A 71 -1.98 12.45 7.11
C CYS A 71 -3.39 12.08 6.62
N ASP A 72 -4.01 12.94 5.80
CA ASP A 72 -5.32 12.70 5.18
C ASP A 72 -5.30 11.42 4.32
N PHE A 73 -4.25 11.24 3.52
CA PHE A 73 -4.06 10.03 2.73
C PHE A 73 -4.01 8.77 3.63
N PHE A 74 -3.23 8.81 4.71
CA PHE A 74 -3.09 7.66 5.58
C PHE A 74 -4.34 7.38 6.42
N HIS A 75 -5.14 8.38 6.77
CA HIS A 75 -6.45 8.18 7.39
C HIS A 75 -7.41 7.42 6.46
N ASP A 76 -7.48 7.85 5.20
CA ASP A 76 -8.26 7.16 4.16
C ASP A 76 -7.77 5.73 3.96
N TYR A 77 -6.45 5.55 3.93
CA TYR A 77 -5.81 4.25 3.81
C TYR A 77 -6.15 3.34 5.01
N PHE A 78 -6.11 3.84 6.23
CA PHE A 78 -6.49 3.11 7.44
C PHE A 78 -7.95 2.64 7.40
N ASN A 79 -8.86 3.47 6.88
CA ASN A 79 -10.25 3.09 6.71
C ASN A 79 -10.41 1.93 5.73
N PHE A 80 -9.65 1.93 4.64
CA PHE A 80 -9.58 0.80 3.71
C PHE A 80 -9.01 -0.47 4.37
N LEU A 81 -7.93 -0.36 5.15
CA LEU A 81 -7.36 -1.51 5.85
C LEU A 81 -8.31 -2.11 6.89
N LYS A 82 -9.09 -1.27 7.59
CA LYS A 82 -10.16 -1.74 8.49
C LYS A 82 -11.21 -2.55 7.74
N GLN A 83 -11.57 -2.15 6.51
CA GLN A 83 -12.50 -2.93 5.68
C GLN A 83 -11.91 -4.30 5.34
N ILE A 84 -10.64 -4.37 4.89
CA ILE A 84 -9.96 -5.65 4.64
C ILE A 84 -9.99 -6.53 5.89
N TYR A 85 -9.61 -5.97 7.04
CA TYR A 85 -9.59 -6.70 8.31
C TYR A 85 -10.98 -7.21 8.71
N HIS A 86 -12.04 -6.40 8.52
CA HIS A 86 -13.41 -6.79 8.83
C HIS A 86 -13.98 -7.84 7.87
N TYR A 87 -13.63 -7.78 6.59
CA TYR A 87 -14.05 -8.79 5.61
C TYR A 87 -13.34 -10.13 5.81
N ARG A 88 -12.25 -10.15 6.57
CA ARG A 88 -11.46 -11.36 6.90
C ARG A 88 -11.07 -12.12 5.64
N LEU A 89 -10.63 -11.37 4.63
CA LEU A 89 -10.14 -11.97 3.42
C LEU A 89 -8.90 -12.83 3.73
N ASP A 90 -8.92 -14.06 3.25
CA ASP A 90 -7.76 -14.94 3.28
C ASP A 90 -6.83 -14.70 2.08
N GLU A 91 -5.70 -15.39 2.08
CA GLU A 91 -4.67 -15.27 1.04
C GLU A 91 -5.19 -15.60 -0.36
N ASN A 92 -6.15 -16.53 -0.49
CA ASN A 92 -6.73 -16.87 -1.80
C ASN A 92 -7.64 -15.75 -2.30
N GLU A 93 -8.46 -15.19 -1.42
CA GLU A 93 -9.33 -14.05 -1.75
C GLU A 93 -8.51 -12.82 -2.15
N ILE A 94 -7.42 -12.54 -1.43
CA ILE A 94 -6.46 -11.48 -1.77
C ILE A 94 -5.79 -11.76 -3.13
N ALA A 95 -5.35 -12.99 -3.38
CA ALA A 95 -4.76 -13.36 -4.66
C ALA A 95 -5.75 -13.15 -5.82
N VAL A 96 -7.02 -13.49 -5.64
CA VAL A 96 -8.04 -13.24 -6.67
C VAL A 96 -8.29 -11.74 -6.86
N LEU A 97 -8.29 -10.95 -5.78
CA LEU A 97 -8.39 -9.49 -5.87
C LEU A 97 -7.26 -8.88 -6.71
N ILE A 98 -6.02 -9.34 -6.50
CA ILE A 98 -4.86 -8.95 -7.31
C ILE A 98 -5.07 -9.33 -8.79
N GLN A 99 -5.52 -10.55 -9.07
CA GLN A 99 -5.73 -11.00 -10.46
C GLN A 99 -6.83 -10.18 -11.17
N LEU A 100 -7.93 -9.87 -10.48
CA LEU A 100 -9.00 -9.02 -11.02
C LEU A 100 -8.49 -7.60 -11.36
N LEU A 101 -7.61 -7.06 -10.52
CA LEU A 101 -6.98 -5.76 -10.73
C LEU A 101 -6.05 -5.77 -11.97
N LEU A 102 -5.18 -6.77 -12.08
CA LEU A 102 -4.29 -6.94 -13.24
C LEU A 102 -5.07 -7.05 -14.55
N VAL A 103 -6.13 -7.84 -14.56
CA VAL A 103 -7.00 -8.02 -15.74
C VAL A 103 -7.69 -6.71 -16.11
N GLY A 104 -8.23 -5.98 -15.14
CA GLY A 104 -8.89 -4.70 -15.37
C GLY A 104 -7.96 -3.62 -15.94
N ILE A 105 -6.68 -3.64 -15.57
CA ILE A 105 -5.68 -2.74 -16.16
C ILE A 105 -5.27 -3.22 -17.55
N ALA A 106 -5.04 -4.53 -17.72
CA ALA A 106 -4.70 -5.11 -19.01
C ALA A 106 -5.76 -4.82 -20.09
N THR A 107 -7.06 -4.88 -19.76
CA THR A 107 -8.13 -4.50 -20.69
C THR A 107 -8.10 -3.01 -21.04
N LYS A 108 -7.84 -2.14 -20.06
CA LYS A 108 -7.77 -0.68 -20.24
C LYS A 108 -6.63 -0.25 -21.17
N ILE A 109 -5.46 -0.87 -21.05
CA ILE A 109 -4.24 -0.45 -21.77
C ILE A 109 -4.01 -1.16 -23.11
N SER A 110 -4.75 -2.24 -23.39
CA SER A 110 -4.55 -3.03 -24.61
C SER A 110 -4.94 -2.26 -25.87
N SER A 111 -4.13 -2.39 -26.91
CA SER A 111 -4.41 -1.86 -28.26
C SER A 111 -5.48 -2.65 -29.00
N ASP A 112 -5.69 -3.92 -28.65
CA ASP A 112 -6.69 -4.82 -29.24
C ASP A 112 -7.81 -5.08 -28.20
N LYS A 113 -8.70 -4.09 -28.05
CA LYS A 113 -9.73 -4.08 -27.00
C LYS A 113 -10.66 -5.28 -27.10
N LEU A 114 -11.22 -5.56 -28.27
CA LEU A 114 -12.22 -6.63 -28.46
C LEU A 114 -11.66 -8.01 -28.08
N LYS A 115 -10.46 -8.34 -28.56
CA LYS A 115 -9.82 -9.62 -28.24
C LYS A 115 -9.49 -9.70 -26.75
N THR A 116 -8.93 -8.62 -26.19
CA THR A 116 -8.53 -8.58 -24.78
C THR A 116 -9.73 -8.67 -23.85
N GLU A 117 -10.82 -7.97 -24.14
CA GLU A 117 -12.09 -8.05 -23.40
C GLU A 117 -12.66 -9.47 -23.44
N THR A 118 -12.60 -10.15 -24.59
CA THR A 118 -13.04 -11.54 -24.71
C THR A 118 -12.26 -12.46 -23.76
N TYR A 119 -10.92 -12.39 -23.78
CA TYR A 119 -10.08 -13.19 -22.89
C TYR A 119 -10.22 -12.81 -21.42
N ALA A 120 -10.31 -11.51 -21.12
CA ALA A 120 -10.52 -11.00 -19.77
C ALA A 120 -11.84 -11.49 -19.19
N ASN A 121 -12.93 -11.41 -19.94
CA ASN A 121 -14.24 -11.91 -19.51
C ASN A 121 -14.22 -13.42 -19.25
N LEU A 122 -13.55 -14.19 -20.11
CA LEU A 122 -13.38 -15.63 -19.90
C LEU A 122 -12.60 -15.93 -18.61
N TYR A 123 -11.53 -15.17 -18.35
CA TYR A 123 -10.68 -15.34 -17.18
C TYR A 123 -11.40 -14.91 -15.89
N ILE A 124 -12.07 -13.74 -15.89
CA ILE A 124 -12.89 -13.26 -14.76
C ILE A 124 -13.99 -14.27 -14.43
N LYS A 125 -14.66 -14.83 -15.44
CA LYS A 125 -15.67 -15.88 -15.24
C LYS A 125 -15.08 -17.12 -14.56
N ARG A 126 -13.87 -17.53 -14.94
CA ARG A 126 -13.17 -18.65 -14.30
C ARG A 126 -12.81 -18.35 -12.84
N LEU A 127 -12.31 -17.14 -12.56
CA LEU A 127 -12.01 -16.70 -11.19
C LEU A 127 -13.26 -16.70 -10.31
N PHE A 128 -14.38 -16.14 -10.77
CA PHE A 128 -15.63 -16.15 -10.01
C PHE A 128 -16.18 -17.55 -9.80
N ASN A 129 -16.09 -18.44 -10.80
CA ASN A 129 -16.47 -19.84 -10.61
C ASN A 129 -15.58 -20.53 -9.55
N ALA A 130 -14.27 -20.26 -9.55
CA ALA A 130 -13.36 -20.81 -8.56
C ALA A 130 -13.66 -20.27 -7.14
N LEU A 131 -13.89 -18.95 -6.99
CA LEU A 131 -14.33 -18.34 -5.74
C LEU A 131 -15.66 -18.92 -5.26
N HIS A 132 -16.58 -19.20 -6.18
CA HIS A 132 -17.87 -19.80 -5.83
C HIS A 132 -17.72 -21.18 -5.21
N GLN A 133 -16.91 -22.05 -5.84
CA GLN A 133 -16.60 -23.36 -5.27
C GLN A 133 -15.83 -23.24 -3.95
N TYR A 134 -14.91 -22.28 -3.86
CA TYR A 134 -14.15 -22.00 -2.64
C TYR A 134 -15.07 -21.60 -1.47
N TYR A 135 -16.02 -20.68 -1.69
CA TYR A 135 -16.94 -20.23 -0.64
C TYR A 135 -17.96 -21.30 -0.24
N ILE A 136 -18.47 -22.10 -1.18
CA ILE A 136 -19.29 -23.28 -0.86
C ILE A 136 -18.51 -24.23 0.06
N THR A 137 -17.26 -24.54 -0.30
CA THR A 137 -16.42 -25.48 0.47
C THR A 137 -16.11 -24.98 1.87
N ASN A 138 -15.98 -23.66 2.04
CA ASN A 138 -15.63 -23.02 3.32
C ASN A 138 -16.84 -22.44 4.08
N ASN A 139 -18.08 -22.73 3.64
CA ASN A 139 -19.32 -22.22 4.22
C ASN A 139 -19.34 -20.67 4.38
N LYS A 140 -18.76 -19.94 3.42
CA LYS A 140 -18.77 -18.47 3.36
C LYS A 140 -19.97 -17.98 2.53
N ASP A 141 -20.55 -16.83 2.90
CA ASP A 141 -21.59 -16.17 2.10
C ASP A 141 -20.98 -15.62 0.80
N TYR A 142 -21.32 -16.25 -0.32
CA TYR A 142 -20.74 -15.88 -1.61
C TYR A 142 -21.11 -14.48 -2.08
N ALA A 143 -22.38 -14.08 -1.91
CA ALA A 143 -22.84 -12.78 -2.38
C ALA A 143 -22.17 -11.65 -1.60
N LEU A 144 -22.09 -11.79 -0.27
CA LEU A 144 -21.44 -10.82 0.59
C LEU A 144 -19.95 -10.68 0.28
N GLN A 145 -19.24 -11.80 0.14
CA GLN A 145 -17.79 -11.78 -0.08
C GLN A 145 -17.42 -11.19 -1.45
N ILE A 146 -18.13 -11.56 -2.52
CA ILE A 146 -17.91 -10.96 -3.84
C ILE A 146 -18.21 -9.46 -3.83
N GLY A 147 -19.33 -9.05 -3.20
CA GLY A 147 -19.65 -7.62 -3.06
C GLY A 147 -18.55 -6.86 -2.32
N SER A 148 -18.01 -7.44 -1.26
CA SER A 148 -16.91 -6.87 -0.47
C SER A 148 -15.63 -6.73 -1.31
N MET A 149 -15.25 -7.74 -2.09
CA MET A 149 -14.08 -7.68 -2.99
C MET A 149 -14.22 -6.60 -4.06
N VAL A 150 -15.40 -6.44 -4.66
CA VAL A 150 -15.65 -5.40 -5.66
C VAL A 150 -15.52 -4.00 -5.05
N THR A 151 -16.05 -3.79 -3.85
CA THR A 151 -15.90 -2.54 -3.10
C THR A 151 -14.43 -2.24 -2.82
N LEU A 152 -13.66 -3.23 -2.32
CA LEU A 152 -12.24 -3.08 -2.05
C LEU A 152 -11.43 -2.72 -3.32
N LEU A 153 -11.76 -3.32 -4.46
CA LEU A 153 -11.12 -2.97 -5.74
C LEU A 153 -11.38 -1.51 -6.14
N GLY A 154 -12.58 -0.99 -5.87
CA GLY A 154 -12.92 0.42 -6.09
C GLY A 154 -12.12 1.35 -5.18
N GLU A 155 -12.08 1.04 -3.89
CA GLU A 155 -11.34 1.82 -2.89
C GLU A 155 -9.83 1.81 -3.15
N LEU A 156 -9.24 0.66 -3.49
CA LEU A 156 -7.81 0.56 -3.82
C LEU A 156 -7.45 1.43 -5.03
N LYS A 157 -8.31 1.47 -6.05
CA LYS A 157 -8.15 2.38 -7.20
C LYS A 157 -8.20 3.85 -6.76
N ARG A 158 -9.20 4.21 -5.95
CA ARG A 158 -9.33 5.57 -5.39
C ARG A 158 -8.09 5.98 -4.62
N LEU A 159 -7.59 5.12 -3.73
CA LEU A 159 -6.38 5.35 -2.94
C LEU A 159 -5.13 5.52 -3.81
N THR A 160 -5.02 4.75 -4.89
CA THR A 160 -3.91 4.89 -5.83
C THR A 160 -3.95 6.27 -6.51
N TYR A 161 -5.13 6.76 -6.88
CA TYR A 161 -5.27 8.13 -7.38
C TYR A 161 -4.90 9.18 -6.33
N SER A 162 -5.31 8.99 -5.07
CA SER A 162 -4.93 9.87 -3.96
C SER A 162 -3.41 9.88 -3.74
N ALA A 163 -2.74 8.73 -3.84
CA ALA A 163 -1.29 8.63 -3.71
C ALA A 163 -0.55 9.37 -4.83
N GLU A 164 -1.00 9.24 -6.09
CA GLU A 164 -0.43 10.00 -7.21
C GLU A 164 -0.69 11.52 -7.08
N HIS A 165 -1.86 11.90 -6.54
CA HIS A 165 -2.16 13.29 -6.24
C HIS A 165 -1.23 13.85 -5.15
N MET A 166 -1.03 13.12 -4.06
CA MET A 166 -0.08 13.45 -3.00
C MET A 166 1.34 13.62 -3.56
N LYS A 167 1.80 12.67 -4.38
CA LYS A 167 3.10 12.76 -5.06
C LYS A 167 3.25 14.03 -5.87
N THR A 168 2.19 14.42 -6.60
CA THR A 168 2.17 15.68 -7.37
C THR A 168 2.31 16.90 -6.45
N ILE A 169 1.59 16.92 -5.31
CA ILE A 169 1.70 17.98 -4.30
C ILE A 169 3.12 18.05 -3.74
N PHE A 170 3.75 16.91 -3.45
CA PHE A 170 5.11 16.88 -2.89
C PHE A 170 6.12 17.41 -3.91
N GLN A 171 5.98 17.04 -5.18
CA GLN A 171 6.80 17.56 -6.27
C GLN A 171 6.67 19.09 -6.43
N LEU A 172 5.45 19.62 -6.40
CA LEU A 172 5.20 21.08 -6.47
C LEU A 172 5.81 21.83 -5.29
N ASN A 173 5.87 21.19 -4.13
CA ASN A 173 6.42 21.75 -2.90
C ASN A 173 7.90 21.44 -2.69
N GLN A 174 8.58 20.92 -3.72
CA GLN A 174 10.02 20.62 -3.69
C GLN A 174 10.41 19.69 -2.53
N ILE A 175 9.47 18.89 -2.04
CA ILE A 175 9.75 17.77 -1.16
C ILE A 175 10.25 16.65 -2.06
N TRP A 176 11.55 16.65 -2.28
CA TRP A 176 12.23 15.62 -3.06
C TRP A 176 12.36 14.37 -2.19
N ILE A 177 11.60 13.33 -2.51
CA ILE A 177 11.97 11.97 -2.14
C ILE A 177 12.85 11.48 -3.30
N PRO A 178 14.17 11.32 -3.13
CA PRO A 178 15.03 10.86 -4.20
C PRO A 178 14.65 9.43 -4.56
N LEU A 179 13.78 9.28 -5.56
CA LEU A 179 13.62 8.06 -6.31
C LEU A 179 14.58 8.16 -7.49
N GLU A 180 15.79 7.64 -7.27
CA GLU A 180 16.84 7.48 -8.28
C GLU A 180 17.48 8.79 -8.79
N THR A 181 18.38 9.36 -8.01
CA THR A 181 19.66 9.92 -8.52
C THR A 181 20.59 10.20 -7.34
N GLU A 182 21.81 9.65 -7.42
CA GLU A 182 22.96 9.98 -6.56
C GLU A 182 23.04 9.33 -5.17
N PHE A 183 22.99 7.99 -5.08
CA PHE A 183 23.81 7.30 -4.08
C PHE A 183 25.28 7.29 -4.54
N GLY A 184 25.91 8.46 -4.46
CA GLY A 184 27.34 8.55 -4.14
C GLY A 184 27.50 8.46 -2.62
N PRO A 185 28.61 7.90 -2.10
CA PRO A 185 28.79 7.66 -0.68
C PRO A 185 29.19 8.96 0.04
N GLN A 186 28.29 9.95 0.17
CA GLN A 186 28.54 11.16 0.95
C GLN A 186 27.25 11.74 1.57
N MET A 187 26.49 10.93 2.31
CA MET A 187 25.91 11.47 3.55
C MET A 187 26.86 11.06 4.66
N ASN A 188 27.78 11.98 4.97
CA ASN A 188 28.59 11.88 6.16
C ASN A 188 27.67 11.60 7.34
N ALA A 189 27.93 10.47 8.00
CA ALA A 189 27.65 10.30 9.40
C ALA A 189 28.22 11.51 10.14
N GLN A 190 27.41 12.55 10.33
CA GLN A 190 27.55 13.36 11.52
C GLN A 190 27.08 12.46 12.66
N HIS A 191 28.06 11.75 13.19
CA HIS A 191 28.06 11.22 14.54
C HIS A 191 27.38 12.24 15.46
N VAL A 192 26.14 11.97 15.81
CA VAL A 192 25.64 12.39 17.12
C VAL A 192 26.18 11.33 18.06
N ASP A 193 27.34 11.62 18.65
CA ASP A 193 27.85 10.92 19.83
C ASP A 193 26.82 11.13 20.95
N THR A 194 25.80 10.27 20.95
CA THR A 194 24.96 10.08 22.13
C THR A 194 25.54 8.86 22.81
N PRO A 195 26.07 8.97 24.03
CA PRO A 195 26.51 7.79 24.76
C PRO A 195 25.29 6.89 24.96
N VAL A 196 25.35 5.67 24.44
CA VAL A 196 24.39 4.60 24.75
C VAL A 196 24.68 4.15 26.18
N GLU A 197 24.25 4.94 27.16
CA GLU A 197 23.99 4.42 28.50
C GLU A 197 22.58 3.82 28.49
N GLY A 198 22.50 2.51 28.60
CA GLY A 198 21.28 1.85 29.07
C GLY A 198 20.53 0.98 28.07
N ILE A 199 21.20 0.03 27.41
CA ILE A 199 20.58 -1.28 27.15
C ILE A 199 21.64 -2.36 27.42
N LYS A 200 21.85 -2.66 28.70
CA LYS A 200 22.41 -3.96 29.09
C LYS A 200 21.32 -5.01 28.88
N SER A 201 21.60 -5.94 27.99
CA SER A 201 21.28 -7.37 28.12
C SER A 201 19.80 -7.78 28.26
N ALA A 202 19.18 -8.12 27.13
CA ALA A 202 18.07 -9.08 27.08
C ALA A 202 18.54 -10.50 26.68
N VAL A 203 19.85 -10.75 26.75
CA VAL A 203 20.48 -12.04 26.40
C VAL A 203 20.94 -12.83 27.64
N GLU A 204 20.83 -12.26 28.85
CA GLU A 204 21.12 -12.97 30.12
C GLU A 204 19.90 -13.63 30.79
N LEU A 205 18.71 -13.62 30.18
CA LEU A 205 17.50 -14.25 30.75
C LEU A 205 17.20 -15.67 30.23
N HIS A 206 18.18 -16.37 29.66
CA HIS A 206 18.05 -17.79 29.29
C HIS A 206 19.03 -18.75 29.98
N ASN A 207 19.61 -18.35 31.13
CA ASN A 207 20.33 -19.28 32.00
C ASN A 207 20.03 -19.03 33.51
N LEU A 208 18.74 -19.01 33.86
CA LEU A 208 18.23 -19.26 35.21
C LEU A 208 16.99 -20.14 35.14
#